data_AF-A0A6A6XM26-F1
#
_entry.id   AF-A0A6A6XM26-F1
#
_cell.length_a   1.000
_cell.length_b   1.000
_cell.length_c   1.000
_cell.angle_alpha   90.00
_cell.angle_beta   90.00
_cell.angle_gamma   90.00
#
_symmetry.space_group_name_H-M   'P 1'
#
loop_
_entity.id
_entity.type
_entity.pdbx_description
1 polymer ?
#
loop_
_entity_poly.entity_id
_entity_poly.type
_entity_poly.pdbx_seq_one_letter_code
_entity_poly.pdbx_strand_id
1 'polypeptide(L)'
;MLPFHAAAWKASSEPIQQLLDAASPQLQDEVTTMWRDTMQTHLNYIGVTSALVGSVVTSALSWPSLLKLSVSSLNTVTAIWYSALMLSLASIASSAQLAVALSRLSSRPDGLKKIRALLGKQTKNGAWKPRKLQLIIWQTPVSLLNTSVMMFTVGLSILVWKSVDWRKSWDDGAKVSSEFYFIRYLAHM
;
A
#
# COMPACT_ATOMS: atom_id res chain seq x y z
N MET A 1 -10.95 4.60 -17.72
CA MET A 1 -9.82 4.14 -16.88
C MET A 1 -9.23 5.37 -16.21
N LEU A 2 -9.22 5.44 -14.87
CA LEU A 2 -8.75 6.61 -14.11
C LEU A 2 -7.26 6.91 -14.41
N PRO A 3 -6.86 8.19 -14.53
CA PRO A 3 -5.50 8.59 -14.93
C PRO A 3 -4.40 8.04 -14.01
N PHE A 4 -4.69 7.87 -12.71
CA PHE A 4 -3.78 7.28 -11.73
C PHE A 4 -3.43 5.82 -12.02
N HIS A 5 -4.36 5.04 -12.58
CA HIS A 5 -4.13 3.62 -12.86
C HIS A 5 -3.21 3.42 -14.07
N ALA A 6 -3.30 4.30 -15.07
CA ALA A 6 -2.41 4.29 -16.22
C ALA A 6 -0.99 4.72 -15.84
N ALA A 7 -0.87 5.75 -14.99
CA ALA A 7 0.42 6.22 -14.48
C ALA A 7 1.11 5.19 -13.58
N ALA A 8 0.38 4.58 -12.64
CA ALA A 8 0.91 3.53 -11.76
C ALA A 8 1.35 2.29 -12.55
N TRP A 9 0.57 1.91 -13.58
CA TRP A 9 0.94 0.82 -14.47
C TRP A 9 2.22 1.13 -15.25
N LYS A 10 2.31 2.33 -15.83
CA LYS A 10 3.49 2.79 -16.57
C LYS A 10 4.73 2.80 -15.67
N ALA A 11 4.67 3.42 -14.50
CA ALA A 11 5.76 3.47 -13.52
C ALA A 11 6.23 2.09 -13.04
N SER A 12 5.32 1.11 -12.94
CA SER A 12 5.67 -0.27 -12.57
C SER A 12 6.30 -1.05 -13.73
N SER A 13 5.86 -0.77 -14.96
CA SER A 13 6.27 -1.50 -16.16
C SER A 13 7.55 -0.96 -16.81
N GLU A 14 7.85 0.33 -16.67
CA GLU A 14 9.00 0.98 -17.28
C GLU A 14 10.35 0.41 -16.82
N PRO A 15 10.64 0.24 -15.52
CA PRO A 15 11.89 -0.36 -15.08
C PRO A 15 12.07 -1.80 -15.59
N ILE A 16 10.96 -2.54 -15.67
CA ILE A 16 10.95 -3.92 -16.19
C ILE A 16 11.15 -3.95 -17.71
N GLN A 17 10.62 -2.97 -18.44
CA GLN A 17 10.89 -2.85 -19.87
C GLN A 17 12.36 -2.46 -20.12
N GLN A 18 12.90 -1.52 -19.35
CA GLN A 18 14.29 -1.08 -19.45
C GLN A 18 15.30 -2.20 -19.18
N LEU A 19 15.07 -3.05 -18.16
CA LEU A 19 15.94 -4.19 -17.90
C LEU A 19 15.82 -5.29 -18.96
N LEU A 20 14.70 -5.38 -19.67
CA LEU A 20 14.51 -6.35 -20.75
C LEU A 20 15.10 -5.88 -22.08
N ASP A 21 15.09 -4.57 -22.34
CA ASP A 21 15.53 -3.95 -23.60
C ASP A 21 17.00 -3.46 -23.58
N ALA A 22 17.73 -3.65 -22.48
CA ALA A 22 19.12 -3.18 -22.36
C ALA A 22 20.02 -3.79 -23.46
N ALA A 23 20.81 -2.92 -24.12
CA ALA A 23 21.55 -3.24 -25.34
C ALA A 23 22.73 -4.21 -25.15
N SER A 24 23.35 -4.24 -23.96
CA SER A 24 24.48 -5.12 -23.64
C SER A 24 24.16 -6.04 -22.46
N PRO A 25 24.70 -7.28 -22.44
CA PRO A 25 24.53 -8.20 -21.31
C PRO A 25 24.98 -7.62 -19.97
N GLN A 26 26.07 -6.85 -19.96
CA GLN A 26 26.62 -6.21 -18.77
C GLN A 26 25.68 -5.12 -18.22
N LEU A 27 25.16 -4.25 -19.10
CA LEU A 27 24.19 -3.24 -18.71
C LEU A 27 22.89 -3.89 -18.24
N GLN A 28 22.49 -5.00 -18.86
CA GLN A 28 21.33 -5.76 -18.43
C GLN A 28 21.50 -6.32 -17.00
N ASP A 29 22.68 -6.84 -16.67
CA ASP A 29 23.07 -7.31 -15.33
C ASP A 29 23.05 -6.18 -14.30
N GLU A 30 23.59 -5.03 -14.64
CA GLU A 30 23.58 -3.83 -13.79
C GLU A 30 22.16 -3.34 -13.50
N VAL A 31 21.35 -3.11 -14.55
CA VAL A 31 19.98 -2.59 -14.40
C VAL A 31 19.07 -3.60 -13.67
N THR A 32 19.28 -4.91 -13.87
CA THR A 32 18.52 -5.94 -13.13
C THR A 32 18.91 -5.97 -11.65
N THR A 33 20.19 -5.77 -11.35
CA THR A 33 20.70 -5.68 -9.98
C THR A 33 20.11 -4.47 -9.27
N MET A 34 20.15 -3.31 -9.92
CA MET A 34 19.53 -2.08 -9.41
C MET A 34 18.03 -2.27 -9.16
N TRP A 35 17.27 -2.80 -10.13
CA TRP A 35 15.84 -3.08 -9.96
C TRP A 35 15.56 -4.00 -8.77
N ARG A 36 16.35 -5.07 -8.61
CA ARG A 36 16.23 -6.02 -7.50
C ARG A 36 16.43 -5.30 -6.17
N ASP A 37 17.51 -4.54 -6.04
CA ASP A 37 17.88 -3.88 -4.77
C ASP A 37 16.85 -2.81 -4.39
N THR A 38 16.36 -2.04 -5.36
CA THR A 38 15.25 -1.11 -5.18
C THR A 38 13.98 -1.83 -4.74
N MET A 39 13.61 -2.92 -5.42
CA MET A 39 12.39 -3.68 -5.09
C MET A 39 12.48 -4.31 -3.70
N GLN A 40 13.64 -4.86 -3.32
CA GLN A 40 13.88 -5.42 -1.99
C GLN A 40 13.75 -4.33 -0.91
N THR A 41 14.29 -3.14 -1.17
CA THR A 41 14.15 -1.99 -0.28
C THR A 41 12.68 -1.57 -0.13
N HIS A 42 11.94 -1.49 -1.23
CA HIS A 42 10.52 -1.16 -1.22
C HIS A 42 9.71 -2.17 -0.40
N LEU A 43 9.95 -3.47 -0.56
CA LEU A 43 9.26 -4.51 0.19
C LEU A 43 9.54 -4.40 1.69
N ASN A 44 10.79 -4.15 2.08
CA ASN A 44 11.13 -3.94 3.49
C ASN A 44 10.41 -2.71 4.07
N TYR A 45 10.39 -1.60 3.32
CA TYR A 45 9.66 -0.38 3.72
C TYR A 45 8.16 -0.67 3.89
N ILE A 46 7.52 -1.33 2.92
CA ILE A 46 6.10 -1.72 3.01
C ILE A 46 5.87 -2.62 4.23
N GLY A 47 6.78 -3.54 4.53
CA GLY A 47 6.68 -4.42 5.70
C GLY A 47 6.66 -3.63 7.01
N VAL A 48 7.60 -2.70 7.19
CA VAL A 48 7.67 -1.82 8.37
C VAL A 48 6.43 -0.94 8.47
N THR A 49 6.04 -0.26 7.39
CA THR A 49 4.85 0.62 7.39
C THR A 49 3.57 -0.14 7.68
N SER A 50 3.42 -1.37 7.16
CA SER A 50 2.26 -2.22 7.45
C SER A 50 2.19 -2.65 8.91
N ALA A 51 3.33 -2.89 9.57
CA ALA A 51 3.37 -3.14 11.01
C ALA A 51 2.92 -1.90 11.80
N LEU A 52 3.43 -0.71 11.45
CA LEU A 52 3.05 0.55 12.09
C LEU A 52 1.56 0.84 11.94
N VAL A 53 1.01 0.71 10.74
CA VAL A 53 -0.44 0.87 10.50
C VAL A 53 -1.24 -0.13 11.32
N GLY A 54 -0.84 -1.40 11.36
CA GLY A 54 -1.50 -2.42 12.18
C GLY A 54 -1.53 -2.06 13.66
N SER A 55 -0.41 -1.55 14.20
CA SER A 55 -0.32 -1.07 15.58
C SER A 55 -1.26 0.11 15.84
N VAL A 56 -1.29 1.11 14.95
CA VAL A 56 -2.18 2.27 15.08
C VAL A 56 -3.65 1.86 15.07
N VAL A 57 -4.05 0.97 14.15
CA VAL A 57 -5.42 0.45 14.08
C VAL A 57 -5.79 -0.29 15.37
N THR A 58 -4.88 -1.12 15.88
CA THR A 58 -5.08 -1.87 17.13
C THR A 58 -5.22 -0.93 18.33
N SER A 59 -4.40 0.11 18.42
CA SER A 59 -4.51 1.12 19.48
C SER A 59 -5.82 1.92 19.40
N ALA A 60 -6.28 2.23 18.18
CA ALA A 60 -7.53 2.96 17.96
C ALA A 60 -8.76 2.17 18.42
N LEU A 61 -8.75 0.84 18.27
CA LEU A 61 -9.83 -0.04 18.77
C LEU A 61 -10.04 0.04 20.28
N SER A 62 -9.06 0.54 21.04
CA SER A 62 -9.15 0.73 22.50
C SER A 62 -9.60 2.15 22.90
N TRP A 63 -9.92 3.04 21.95
CA TRP A 63 -10.28 4.41 22.27
C TRP A 63 -11.63 4.51 23.01
N PRO A 64 -11.72 5.27 24.12
CA PRO A 64 -12.98 5.48 24.83
C PRO A 64 -14.08 6.12 23.99
N SER A 65 -13.71 6.85 22.94
CA SER A 65 -14.65 7.48 22.00
C SER A 65 -15.56 6.47 21.29
N LEU A 66 -15.14 5.21 21.15
CA LEU A 66 -15.97 4.15 20.59
C LEU A 66 -17.18 3.83 21.49
N LEU A 67 -17.02 3.95 22.81
CA LEU A 67 -18.09 3.69 23.79
C LEU A 67 -19.21 4.74 23.72
N LYS A 68 -18.94 5.90 23.12
CA LYS A 68 -19.93 6.99 22.94
C LYS A 68 -20.82 6.78 21.72
N LEU A 69 -20.51 5.79 20.87
CA LEU A 69 -21.26 5.53 19.65
C LEU A 69 -22.53 4.69 19.91
N SER A 70 -23.54 4.86 19.06
CA SER A 70 -24.64 3.90 18.95
C SER A 70 -24.11 2.51 18.56
N VAL A 71 -24.77 1.43 19.00
CA VAL A 71 -24.40 0.04 18.68
C VAL A 71 -24.20 -0.20 17.17
N SER A 72 -25.08 0.36 16.32
CA SER A 72 -24.96 0.22 14.86
C SER A 72 -23.68 0.87 14.31
N SER A 73 -23.41 2.13 14.68
CA SER A 73 -22.19 2.85 14.26
C SER A 73 -20.92 2.19 14.82
N LEU A 74 -20.97 1.69 16.05
CA LEU A 74 -19.87 0.96 16.68
C LEU A 74 -19.51 -0.28 15.84
N ASN A 75 -20.50 -1.11 15.51
CA ASN A 75 -20.30 -2.32 14.71
C ASN A 75 -19.75 -2.01 13.31
N THR A 76 -20.20 -0.92 12.68
CA THR A 76 -19.67 -0.51 11.38
C THR A 76 -18.22 -0.05 11.46
N VAL A 77 -17.87 0.80 12.44
CA VAL A 77 -16.50 1.30 12.62
C VAL A 77 -15.54 0.16 12.96
N THR A 78 -15.91 -0.72 13.90
CA THR A 78 -15.08 -1.87 14.28
C THR A 78 -14.90 -2.85 13.14
N ALA A 79 -15.95 -3.17 12.37
CA ALA A 79 -15.84 -4.05 11.20
C ALA A 79 -14.88 -3.50 10.13
N ILE A 80 -14.97 -2.19 9.84
CA ILE A 80 -14.07 -1.52 8.89
C ILE A 80 -12.63 -1.52 9.42
N TRP A 81 -12.43 -1.25 10.70
CA TRP A 81 -11.08 -1.24 11.29
C TRP A 81 -10.46 -2.64 11.43
N TYR A 82 -11.24 -3.67 11.75
CA TYR A 82 -10.75 -5.05 11.68
C TYR A 82 -10.39 -5.45 10.25
N SER A 83 -11.15 -4.99 9.25
CA SER A 83 -10.82 -5.21 7.83
C SER A 83 -9.51 -4.50 7.46
N ALA A 84 -9.31 -3.26 7.90
CA ALA A 84 -8.06 -2.54 7.73
C ALA A 84 -6.88 -3.30 8.38
N LEU A 85 -7.06 -3.79 9.62
CA LEU A 85 -6.05 -4.59 10.32
C LEU A 85 -5.68 -5.85 9.54
N MET A 86 -6.67 -6.61 9.05
CA MET A 86 -6.45 -7.82 8.25
C MET A 86 -5.70 -7.52 6.95
N LEU A 87 -6.05 -6.43 6.25
CA LEU A 87 -5.34 -6.01 5.04
C LEU A 87 -3.90 -5.57 5.35
N SER A 88 -3.66 -4.92 6.48
CA SER A 88 -2.31 -4.57 6.94
C SER A 88 -1.46 -5.82 7.22
N LEU A 89 -2.05 -6.82 7.87
CA LEU A 89 -1.40 -8.11 8.13
C LEU A 89 -1.13 -8.90 6.84
N ALA A 90 -2.06 -8.88 5.89
CA ALA A 90 -1.85 -9.48 4.58
C ALA A 90 -0.76 -8.76 3.78
N SER A 91 -0.66 -7.44 3.88
CA SER A 91 0.39 -6.64 3.27
C SER A 91 1.78 -7.01 3.81
N ILE A 92 1.97 -7.02 5.14
CA ILE A 92 3.27 -7.39 5.73
C ILE A 92 3.66 -8.83 5.39
N ALA A 93 2.72 -9.78 5.42
CA ALA A 93 2.96 -11.16 5.05
C ALA A 93 3.36 -11.30 3.57
N SER A 94 2.63 -10.64 2.66
CA SER A 94 2.92 -10.65 1.23
C SER A 94 4.28 -10.03 0.94
N SER A 95 4.60 -8.91 1.60
CA SER A 95 5.87 -8.22 1.44
C SER A 95 7.05 -9.10 1.87
N ALA A 96 6.94 -9.74 3.03
CA ALA A 96 7.94 -10.66 3.54
C ALA A 96 8.15 -11.86 2.61
N GLN A 97 7.06 -12.46 2.11
CA GLN A 97 7.14 -13.59 1.17
C GLN A 97 7.85 -13.20 -0.14
N LEU A 98 7.53 -12.04 -0.70
CA LEU A 98 8.18 -11.55 -1.92
C LEU A 98 9.65 -11.18 -1.68
N ALA A 99 9.98 -10.58 -0.53
CA ALA A 99 11.36 -10.24 -0.18
C ALA A 99 12.22 -11.51 -0.02
N VAL A 100 11.70 -12.54 0.66
CA VAL A 100 12.37 -13.84 0.80
C VAL A 100 12.52 -14.53 -0.57
N ALA A 101 11.47 -14.52 -1.40
CA ALA A 101 11.54 -15.11 -2.74
C ALA A 101 12.60 -14.42 -3.62
N LEU A 102 12.65 -13.08 -3.57
CA LEU A 102 13.63 -12.29 -4.30
C LEU A 102 15.06 -12.53 -3.79
N SER A 103 15.25 -12.58 -2.47
CA SER A 103 16.54 -12.90 -1.84
C SER A 103 17.03 -14.30 -2.26
N ARG A 104 16.16 -15.31 -2.23
CA ARG A 104 16.46 -16.68 -2.68
C ARG A 104 16.83 -16.76 -4.16
N LEU A 105 16.19 -15.96 -5.02
CA LEU A 105 16.55 -15.86 -6.43
C LEU A 105 17.93 -15.22 -6.61
N SER A 106 18.28 -14.28 -5.75
CA SER A 106 19.51 -13.48 -5.83
C SER A 106 20.74 -14.21 -5.33
N SER A 107 20.59 -15.17 -4.41
CA SER A 107 21.70 -16.02 -3.94
C SER A 107 22.16 -17.07 -4.96
N ARG A 108 21.55 -17.14 -6.15
CA ARG A 108 21.92 -18.11 -7.20
C ARG A 108 22.91 -17.49 -8.19
N PRO A 109 23.91 -18.26 -8.70
CA PRO A 109 24.83 -17.78 -9.74
C PRO A 109 24.12 -17.24 -11.00
N ASP A 110 23.02 -17.91 -11.41
CA ASP A 110 22.15 -17.47 -12.52
C ASP A 110 20.93 -16.67 -12.05
N GLY A 111 20.99 -16.05 -10.87
CA GLY A 111 19.86 -15.36 -10.24
C GLY A 111 19.27 -14.25 -11.11
N LEU A 112 20.14 -13.39 -11.66
CA LEU A 112 19.72 -12.27 -12.51
C LEU A 112 19.02 -12.73 -13.79
N LYS A 113 19.53 -13.78 -14.45
CA LYS A 113 18.89 -14.38 -15.63
C LYS A 113 17.51 -14.94 -15.30
N LYS A 114 17.36 -15.61 -14.15
CA LYS A 114 16.06 -16.13 -13.70
C LYS A 114 15.07 -15.01 -13.35
N ILE A 115 15.53 -13.93 -12.73
CA ILE A 115 14.71 -12.74 -12.46
C ILE A 115 14.16 -12.18 -13.79
N ARG A 116 15.00 -12.01 -14.82
CA ARG A 116 14.53 -11.58 -16.15
C ARG A 116 13.53 -12.53 -16.78
N ALA A 117 13.80 -13.83 -16.71
CA ALA A 117 12.91 -14.85 -17.26
C ALA A 117 11.55 -14.90 -16.54
N LEU A 118 11.51 -14.52 -15.26
CA LEU A 118 10.26 -14.35 -14.51
C LEU A 118 9.55 -13.07 -14.93
N LEU A 119 10.25 -11.94 -14.98
CA LEU A 119 9.67 -10.63 -15.26
C LEU A 119 9.23 -10.46 -16.72
N GLY A 120 9.91 -11.11 -17.66
CA GLY A 120 9.68 -10.99 -19.09
C GLY A 120 9.17 -12.28 -19.75
N LYS A 121 8.57 -12.12 -20.92
CA LYS A 121 8.35 -13.19 -21.89
C LYS A 121 8.82 -12.70 -23.25
N GLN A 122 9.62 -13.50 -23.94
CA GLN A 122 9.99 -13.22 -25.31
C GLN A 122 8.77 -13.45 -26.23
N THR A 123 8.47 -12.48 -27.08
CA THR A 123 7.39 -12.58 -28.05
C THR A 123 7.87 -13.28 -29.33
N LYS A 124 6.93 -13.75 -30.16
CA LYS A 124 7.24 -14.45 -31.42
C LYS A 124 8.09 -13.60 -32.39
N ASN A 125 8.04 -12.28 -32.25
CA ASN A 125 8.77 -11.31 -33.05
C ASN A 125 10.14 -10.94 -32.44
N GLY A 126 10.64 -11.70 -31.46
CA GLY A 126 11.91 -11.44 -30.79
C GLY A 126 11.88 -10.35 -29.70
N ALA A 127 10.88 -9.47 -29.69
CA ALA A 127 10.73 -8.42 -28.68
C ALA A 127 10.35 -8.97 -27.29
N TRP A 128 10.92 -8.39 -26.23
CA TRP A 128 10.61 -8.75 -24.85
C TRP A 128 9.43 -7.93 -24.32
N LYS A 129 8.51 -8.61 -23.61
CA LYS A 129 7.38 -7.94 -22.94
C LYS A 129 7.30 -8.33 -21.46
N PRO A 130 7.04 -7.37 -20.56
CA PRO A 130 6.78 -7.63 -19.15
C PRO A 130 5.57 -8.54 -18.97
N ARG A 131 5.68 -9.52 -18.06
CA ARG A 131 4.56 -10.36 -17.68
C ARG A 131 3.60 -9.57 -16.78
N LYS A 132 2.39 -9.33 -17.27
CA LYS A 132 1.34 -8.61 -16.53
C LYS A 132 1.05 -9.21 -15.16
N LEU A 133 1.05 -10.53 -15.04
CA LEU A 133 0.79 -11.21 -13.77
C LEU A 133 1.91 -10.94 -12.74
N GLN A 134 3.17 -10.91 -13.17
CA GLN A 134 4.29 -10.58 -12.30
C GLN A 134 4.20 -9.14 -11.82
N LEU A 135 3.90 -8.20 -12.72
CA LEU A 135 3.63 -6.81 -12.35
C LEU A 135 2.57 -6.67 -11.25
N ILE A 136 1.46 -7.41 -11.35
CA ILE A 136 0.41 -7.43 -10.33
C ILE A 136 0.95 -7.96 -9.00
N ILE A 137 1.69 -9.08 -9.02
CA ILE A 137 2.25 -9.71 -7.81
C ILE A 137 3.15 -8.73 -7.05
N TRP A 138 4.04 -8.02 -7.74
CA TRP A 138 4.95 -7.05 -7.10
C TRP A 138 4.22 -5.82 -6.54
N GLN A 139 3.04 -5.50 -7.07
CA GLN A 139 2.19 -4.38 -6.61
C GLN A 139 1.18 -4.80 -5.52
N THR A 140 1.00 -6.09 -5.27
CA THR A 140 0.02 -6.58 -4.27
C THR A 140 0.26 -6.02 -2.86
N PRO A 141 1.48 -6.04 -2.29
CA PRO A 141 1.68 -5.57 -0.91
C PRO A 141 1.30 -4.10 -0.72
N VAL A 142 1.75 -3.22 -1.63
CA VAL A 142 1.44 -1.78 -1.56
C VAL A 142 -0.05 -1.51 -1.76
N SER A 143 -0.73 -2.27 -2.63
CA SER A 143 -2.19 -2.14 -2.81
C SER A 143 -2.96 -2.53 -1.56
N LEU A 144 -2.56 -3.61 -0.87
CA LEU A 144 -3.17 -4.07 0.37
C LEU A 144 -2.98 -3.02 1.48
N LEU A 145 -1.76 -2.47 1.62
CA LEU A 145 -1.46 -1.41 2.57
C LEU A 145 -2.29 -0.15 2.30
N ASN A 146 -2.33 0.32 1.06
CA ASN A 146 -3.12 1.50 0.69
C ASN A 146 -4.61 1.31 0.99
N THR A 147 -5.15 0.11 0.73
CA THR A 147 -6.54 -0.21 1.04
C THR A 147 -6.79 -0.24 2.56
N SER A 148 -5.86 -0.79 3.34
CA SER A 148 -5.90 -0.74 4.80
C SER A 148 -5.97 0.70 5.32
N VAL A 149 -5.07 1.57 4.86
CA VAL A 149 -5.03 2.98 5.27
C VAL A 149 -6.33 3.70 4.89
N MET A 150 -6.87 3.45 3.69
CA MET A 150 -8.15 4.02 3.28
C MET A 150 -9.31 3.56 4.17
N MET A 151 -9.41 2.25 4.46
CA MET A 151 -10.44 1.72 5.35
C MET A 151 -10.33 2.32 6.75
N PHE A 152 -9.12 2.40 7.30
CA PHE A 152 -8.90 3.03 8.61
C PHE A 152 -9.33 4.50 8.62
N THR A 153 -8.96 5.26 7.58
CA THR A 153 -9.32 6.67 7.41
C THR A 153 -10.84 6.87 7.29
N VAL A 154 -11.53 6.00 6.55
CA VAL A 154 -12.99 6.02 6.44
C VAL A 154 -13.63 5.76 7.81
N GLY A 155 -13.16 4.77 8.56
CA GLY A 155 -13.67 4.51 9.90
C GLY A 155 -13.40 5.64 10.89
N LEU A 156 -12.23 6.31 10.80
CA LEU A 156 -11.93 7.53 11.55
C LEU A 156 -12.90 8.67 11.19
N SER A 157 -13.18 8.86 9.91
CA SER A 157 -14.12 9.90 9.44
C SER A 157 -15.52 9.67 9.99
N ILE A 158 -15.98 8.42 10.02
CA ILE A 158 -17.27 8.04 10.61
C ILE A 158 -17.26 8.30 12.12
N LEU A 159 -16.20 7.90 12.83
CA LEU A 159 -16.05 8.13 14.27
C LEU A 159 -16.14 9.62 14.59
N VAL A 160 -15.37 10.46 13.89
CA VAL A 160 -15.38 11.91 14.07
C VAL A 160 -16.79 12.47 13.82
N TRP A 161 -17.40 12.14 12.68
CA TRP A 161 -18.72 12.65 12.33
C TRP A 161 -19.79 12.28 13.35
N LYS A 162 -19.75 11.06 13.89
CA LYS A 162 -20.71 10.57 14.89
C LYS A 162 -20.40 11.06 16.31
N SER A 163 -19.15 11.46 16.59
CA SER A 163 -18.75 12.01 17.89
C SER A 163 -19.08 13.50 18.07
N VAL A 164 -19.37 14.21 16.98
CA VAL A 164 -19.73 15.64 17.00
C VAL A 164 -21.22 15.78 17.39
N ASP A 165 -21.46 15.83 18.70
CA ASP A 165 -22.75 16.22 19.26
C ASP A 165 -22.84 17.75 19.33
N TRP A 166 -23.45 18.39 18.32
CA TRP A 166 -23.68 19.83 18.28
C TRP A 166 -24.49 20.39 19.46
N ARG A 167 -25.16 19.51 20.23
CA ARG A 167 -26.00 19.86 21.38
C ARG A 167 -25.27 19.89 22.72
N LYS A 168 -24.08 19.29 22.83
CA LYS A 168 -23.31 19.30 24.08
C LYS A 168 -22.24 20.38 23.99
N SER A 169 -22.63 21.53 24.53
CA SER A 169 -21.86 22.72 24.88
C SER A 169 -20.36 22.52 24.99
N TRP A 170 -19.63 23.43 24.31
CA TRP A 170 -18.34 24.00 24.68
C TRP A 170 -17.76 23.46 26.00
N ASP A 171 -17.09 22.32 25.93
CA ASP A 171 -16.11 21.92 26.94
C ASP A 171 -15.03 21.06 26.28
N ASP A 172 -13.77 21.35 26.60
CA ASP A 172 -12.44 20.81 26.26
C ASP A 172 -12.15 20.14 24.88
N GLY A 173 -13.13 19.59 24.16
CA GLY A 173 -13.01 19.07 22.80
C GLY A 173 -13.02 20.13 21.69
N ALA A 174 -13.27 21.41 22.03
CA ALA A 174 -13.37 22.51 21.06
C ALA A 174 -12.06 22.81 20.32
N LYS A 175 -10.89 22.49 20.91
CA LYS A 175 -9.59 22.76 20.30
C LYS A 175 -9.29 21.87 19.09
N VAL A 176 -9.72 20.61 19.11
CA VAL A 176 -9.56 19.70 17.96
C VAL A 176 -10.58 20.02 16.86
N SER A 177 -11.70 20.66 17.23
CA SER A 177 -12.77 21.03 16.30
C SER A 177 -12.45 22.31 15.52
N SER A 178 -11.78 23.31 16.12
CA SER A 178 -11.48 24.59 15.46
C SER A 178 -10.56 24.49 14.25
N GLU A 179 -9.63 23.53 14.22
CA GLU A 179 -8.72 23.36 13.06
C GLU A 179 -9.45 22.80 11.82
N PHE A 180 -10.46 21.95 12.02
CA PHE A 180 -11.23 21.37 10.90
C PHE A 180 -12.37 22.28 10.39
N TYR A 181 -12.82 23.26 11.18
CA TYR A 181 -13.80 24.26 10.72
C TYR A 181 -13.24 25.15 9.60
N PHE A 182 -11.93 25.42 9.57
CA PHE A 182 -11.29 26.20 8.50
C PHE A 182 -11.42 25.52 7.12
N ILE A 183 -11.29 24.18 7.09
CA ILE A 183 -11.42 23.38 5.86
C ILE A 183 -12.88 23.34 5.38
N ARG A 184 -13.85 23.27 6.31
CA ARG A 184 -15.28 23.30 5.95
C ARG A 184 -15.75 24.66 5.44
N TYR A 185 -15.18 25.76 5.94
CA TYR A 185 -15.53 27.12 5.48
C TYR A 185 -14.98 27.41 4.08
N LEU A 186 -13.80 26.88 3.74
CA LEU A 186 -13.20 26.99 2.40
C LEU A 186 -13.88 26.12 1.34
N ALA A 187 -14.54 25.02 1.72
CA ALA A 187 -15.28 24.15 0.80
C ALA A 187 -16.67 24.69 0.41
N HIS A 188 -17.12 25.77 1.04
CA HIS A 188 -18.42 26.42 0.82
C HIS A 188 -18.31 27.87 0.30
N MET A 189 -17.11 28.32 -0.07
CA MET A 189 -16.89 29.47 -0.98
C MET A 189 -16.62 28.95 -2.39
#